data_AF-A0A0G1VYV2-F1
#
_entry.id   AF-A0A0G1VYV2-F1
#
_cell.length_a   1.000
_cell.length_b   1.000
_cell.length_c   1.000
_cell.angle_alpha   90.00
_cell.angle_beta   90.00
_cell.angle_gamma   90.00
#
_symmetry.space_group_name_H-M   'P 1'
#
loop_
_entity.id
_entity.type
_entity.pdbx_description
1 polymer ?
#
loop_
_entity_poly.entity_id
_entity_poly.type
_entity_poly.pdbx_seq_one_letter_code
_entity_poly.pdbx_strand_id
1 'polypeptide(L)'
;MEEKDSDQNGLPWHTVERAIAREHAWLNKVLDFGQRAKEQDEVASQLGIENYQMLRQISIALVGGSTSAKEIVTEKANVLWSDQEVLVASKTERHGEEWHRAMMDIIKKHFQRDGFEVINEPYLNFGRADLGVYKPNYQNLYVEVGTTSLFKLWRNLSSMPGAIFLFVPTEFGAIEFVTKDQYGKPI
;
A
#
# COMPACT_ATOMS: atom_id res chain seq x y z
N MET A 1 -2.74 -55.88 5.77
CA MET A 1 -3.69 -54.89 5.21
C MET A 1 -3.17 -53.55 5.67
N GLU A 2 -2.27 -52.96 4.90
CA GLU A 2 -1.68 -51.66 5.20
C GLU A 2 -2.56 -50.62 4.51
N GLU A 3 -3.34 -49.87 5.29
CA GLU A 3 -3.86 -48.59 4.86
C GLU A 3 -2.66 -47.65 4.67
N LYS A 4 -2.26 -47.46 3.43
CA LYS A 4 -1.42 -46.32 3.07
C LYS A 4 -2.33 -45.11 3.08
N ASP A 5 -2.20 -44.29 4.12
CA ASP A 5 -2.66 -42.91 4.14
C ASP A 5 -2.04 -42.15 2.96
N SER A 6 -2.80 -42.09 1.86
CA SER A 6 -2.45 -41.31 0.68
C SER A 6 -3.16 -39.96 0.77
N ASP A 7 -2.70 -39.05 1.64
CA ASP A 7 -3.23 -37.68 1.62
C ASP A 7 -2.27 -36.61 2.18
N GLN A 8 -0.97 -36.77 1.92
CA GLN A 8 0.03 -35.73 2.24
C GLN A 8 0.00 -34.51 1.30
N ASN A 9 -0.93 -34.42 0.35
CA ASN A 9 -1.08 -33.27 -0.54
C ASN A 9 -2.53 -32.79 -0.56
N GLY A 10 -2.91 -31.91 0.37
CA GLY A 10 -4.25 -31.35 0.42
C GLY A 10 -4.70 -30.76 -0.94
N LEU A 11 -6.02 -30.80 -1.19
CA LEU A 11 -6.69 -30.28 -2.40
C LEU A 11 -6.11 -28.94 -2.90
N PRO A 12 -6.11 -28.66 -4.22
CA PRO A 12 -5.56 -27.42 -4.79
C PRO A 12 -6.05 -26.13 -4.12
N TRP A 13 -7.29 -26.11 -3.64
CA TRP A 13 -7.85 -24.97 -2.90
C TRP A 13 -7.11 -24.71 -1.58
N HIS A 14 -6.61 -25.73 -0.89
CA HIS A 14 -5.79 -25.56 0.31
C HIS A 14 -4.47 -24.85 0.00
N THR A 15 -3.89 -25.07 -1.19
CA THR A 15 -2.68 -24.34 -1.62
C THR A 15 -2.98 -22.87 -1.83
N VAL A 16 -4.12 -22.55 -2.46
CA VAL A 16 -4.57 -21.16 -2.66
C VAL A 16 -4.85 -20.48 -1.33
N GLU A 17 -5.57 -21.13 -0.41
CA GLU A 17 -5.88 -20.56 0.91
C GLU A 17 -4.63 -20.37 1.77
N ARG A 18 -3.63 -21.26 1.69
CA ARG A 18 -2.33 -21.04 2.33
C ARG A 18 -1.61 -19.82 1.76
N ALA A 19 -1.70 -19.58 0.45
CA ALA A 19 -1.12 -18.39 -0.15
C ALA A 19 -1.85 -17.12 0.31
N ILE A 20 -3.19 -17.13 0.32
CA ILE A 20 -4.01 -16.02 0.82
C ILE A 20 -3.69 -15.71 2.28
N ALA A 21 -3.56 -16.74 3.12
CA ALA A 21 -3.21 -16.56 4.53
C ALA A 21 -1.81 -15.96 4.73
N ARG A 22 -0.84 -16.30 3.86
CA ARG A 22 0.51 -15.71 3.90
C ARG A 22 0.48 -14.23 3.53
N GLU A 23 -0.19 -13.86 2.44
CA GLU A 23 -0.36 -12.46 2.05
C GLU A 23 -1.09 -11.66 3.14
N HIS A 24 -2.15 -12.24 3.71
CA HIS A 24 -2.89 -11.61 4.81
C HIS A 24 -2.01 -11.36 6.03
N ALA A 25 -1.18 -12.34 6.43
CA ALA A 25 -0.25 -12.19 7.54
C ALA A 25 0.83 -11.14 7.26
N TRP A 26 1.34 -11.10 6.03
CA TRP A 26 2.29 -10.07 5.61
C TRP A 26 1.65 -8.67 5.65
N LEU A 27 0.46 -8.48 5.08
CA LEU A 27 -0.25 -7.19 5.11
C LEU A 27 -0.48 -6.67 6.53
N ASN A 28 -0.86 -7.53 7.48
CA ASN A 28 -1.01 -7.14 8.89
C ASN A 28 0.30 -6.69 9.54
N LYS A 29 1.44 -7.21 9.08
CA LYS A 29 2.75 -6.85 9.60
C LYS A 29 3.22 -5.50 9.05
N VAL A 30 3.00 -5.26 7.76
CA VAL A 30 3.62 -4.12 7.05
C VAL A 30 2.74 -2.87 7.04
N LEU A 31 1.41 -3.03 7.04
CA LEU A 31 0.51 -1.89 7.06
C LEU A 31 0.30 -1.42 8.51
N ASP A 32 0.82 -0.23 8.81
CA ASP A 32 0.54 0.46 10.07
C ASP A 32 -0.78 1.23 9.96
N PHE A 33 -1.83 0.63 10.48
CA PHE A 33 -3.15 1.25 10.53
C PHE A 33 -3.32 2.21 11.73
N GLY A 34 -2.39 2.23 12.69
CA GLY A 34 -2.46 3.10 13.86
C GLY A 34 -3.81 3.05 14.62
N GLN A 35 -3.98 3.95 15.59
CA GLN A 35 -5.24 4.07 16.34
C GLN A 35 -6.30 4.86 15.57
N ARG A 36 -5.88 5.74 14.65
CA ARG A 36 -6.76 6.58 13.81
C ARG A 36 -7.40 5.83 12.63
N ALA A 37 -6.89 4.67 12.19
CA ALA A 37 -7.63 3.91 11.16
C ALA A 37 -9.02 3.48 11.65
N LYS A 38 -9.19 3.23 12.95
CA LYS A 38 -10.52 2.91 13.51
C LYS A 38 -11.52 4.06 13.35
N GLU A 39 -11.06 5.30 13.38
CA GLU A 39 -11.88 6.49 13.15
C GLU A 39 -12.09 6.72 11.64
N GLN A 40 -11.08 6.44 10.81
CA GLN A 40 -11.18 6.60 9.35
C GLN A 40 -12.01 5.51 8.66
N ASP A 41 -12.22 4.36 9.32
CA ASP A 41 -12.99 3.23 8.82
C ASP A 41 -14.44 3.19 9.36
N GLU A 42 -14.97 4.31 9.86
CA GLU A 42 -16.39 4.43 10.27
C GLU A 42 -17.35 3.97 9.17
N VAL A 43 -17.03 4.28 7.90
CA VAL A 43 -17.80 3.82 6.73
C VAL A 43 -17.81 2.29 6.64
N ALA A 44 -16.67 1.63 6.86
CA ALA A 44 -16.59 0.17 6.84
C ALA A 44 -17.42 -0.42 7.98
N SER A 45 -17.32 0.17 9.18
CA SER A 45 -18.09 -0.22 10.36
C SER A 45 -19.61 -0.11 10.14
N GLN A 46 -20.08 0.99 9.55
CA GLN A 46 -21.49 1.19 9.21
C GLN A 46 -22.01 0.16 8.20
N LEU A 47 -21.13 -0.32 7.31
CA LEU A 47 -21.45 -1.35 6.33
C LEU A 47 -21.28 -2.79 6.88
N GLY A 48 -20.86 -2.93 8.14
CA GLY A 48 -20.56 -4.23 8.75
C GLY A 48 -19.36 -4.94 8.11
N ILE A 49 -18.42 -4.17 7.53
CA ILE A 49 -17.22 -4.69 6.88
C ILE A 49 -16.06 -4.62 7.88
N GLU A 50 -15.52 -5.78 8.23
CA GLU A 50 -14.39 -5.90 9.15
C GLU A 50 -13.04 -5.85 8.44
N ASN A 51 -12.00 -5.46 9.18
CA ASN A 51 -10.62 -5.42 8.68
C ASN A 51 -10.17 -6.75 8.08
N TYR A 52 -10.57 -7.87 8.69
CA TYR A 52 -10.28 -9.21 8.16
C TYR A 52 -10.81 -9.37 6.73
N GLN A 53 -12.06 -8.96 6.46
CA GLN A 53 -12.66 -9.10 5.14
C GLN A 53 -11.92 -8.25 4.10
N MET A 54 -11.56 -7.01 4.45
CA MET A 54 -10.82 -6.11 3.55
C MET A 54 -9.41 -6.66 3.24
N LEU A 55 -8.65 -7.03 4.26
CA LEU A 55 -7.32 -7.62 4.09
C LEU A 55 -7.38 -8.94 3.31
N ARG A 56 -8.41 -9.76 3.54
CA ARG A 56 -8.62 -10.99 2.78
C ARG A 56 -8.88 -10.70 1.30
N GLN A 57 -9.68 -9.69 0.97
CA GLN A 57 -9.92 -9.31 -0.43
C GLN A 57 -8.64 -8.79 -1.12
N ILE A 58 -7.85 -7.98 -0.42
CA ILE A 58 -6.52 -7.56 -0.94
C ILE A 58 -5.62 -8.79 -1.13
N SER A 59 -5.60 -9.72 -0.18
CA SER A 59 -4.81 -10.95 -0.26
C SER A 59 -5.22 -11.83 -1.45
N ILE A 60 -6.52 -11.95 -1.73
CA ILE A 60 -7.03 -12.63 -2.93
C ILE A 60 -6.51 -11.93 -4.19
N ALA A 61 -6.57 -10.60 -4.26
CA ALA A 61 -6.11 -9.83 -5.41
C ALA A 61 -4.60 -10.01 -5.66
N LEU A 62 -3.80 -10.13 -4.60
CA LEU A 62 -2.37 -10.43 -4.68
C LEU A 62 -2.11 -11.84 -5.21
N VAL A 63 -2.74 -12.86 -4.63
CA VAL A 63 -2.60 -14.26 -5.06
C VAL A 63 -3.12 -14.47 -6.48
N GLY A 64 -4.23 -13.82 -6.83
CA GLY A 64 -4.81 -13.83 -8.17
C GLY A 64 -4.03 -13.00 -9.19
N GLY A 65 -3.08 -12.17 -8.74
CA GLY A 65 -2.21 -11.37 -9.59
C GLY A 65 -2.90 -10.19 -10.28
N SER A 66 -4.11 -9.79 -9.86
CA SER A 66 -4.74 -8.53 -10.29
C SER A 66 -4.07 -7.31 -9.65
N THR A 67 -3.43 -7.53 -8.51
CA THR A 67 -2.59 -6.56 -7.81
C THR A 67 -1.24 -7.23 -7.54
N SER A 68 -0.15 -6.48 -7.61
CA SER A 68 1.14 -6.89 -7.04
C SER A 68 1.53 -5.92 -5.94
N ALA A 69 2.23 -6.41 -4.93
CA ALA A 69 2.77 -5.55 -3.88
C ALA A 69 4.23 -5.89 -3.58
N LYS A 70 4.99 -4.88 -3.15
CA LYS A 70 6.35 -5.05 -2.64
C LYS A 70 6.63 -4.09 -1.50
N GLU A 71 7.36 -4.58 -0.50
CA GLU A 71 7.92 -3.77 0.57
C GLU A 71 9.30 -3.27 0.14
N ILE A 72 9.57 -1.99 0.36
CA ILE A 72 10.85 -1.34 0.10
C ILE A 72 11.37 -0.85 1.45
N VAL A 73 12.49 -1.39 1.91
CA VAL A 73 13.10 -1.07 3.22
C VAL A 73 14.50 -0.54 3.00
N THR A 74 14.86 0.53 3.72
CA THR A 74 16.20 1.12 3.70
C THR A 74 16.83 1.09 5.08
N GLU A 75 18.15 0.94 5.12
CA GLU A 75 18.93 0.98 6.37
C GLU A 75 18.98 2.38 6.98
N LYS A 76 18.78 3.41 6.14
CA LYS A 76 18.88 4.82 6.51
C LYS A 76 17.61 5.57 6.12
N ALA A 77 17.27 6.56 6.92
CA ALA A 77 16.16 7.46 6.69
C ALA A 77 16.31 8.22 5.38
N ASN A 78 15.21 8.36 4.63
CA ASN A 78 15.05 9.18 3.43
C ASN A 78 15.90 8.81 2.22
N VAL A 79 16.65 7.70 2.27
CA VAL A 79 17.50 7.24 1.15
C VAL A 79 16.69 6.85 -0.08
N LEU A 80 15.41 6.50 0.07
CA LEU A 80 14.52 6.29 -1.08
C LEU A 80 14.32 7.55 -1.93
N TRP A 81 14.47 8.73 -1.33
CA TRP A 81 14.07 10.00 -1.93
C TRP A 81 15.25 10.95 -2.17
N SER A 82 16.34 10.78 -1.43
CA SER A 82 17.46 11.72 -1.39
C SER A 82 18.78 11.00 -1.09
N ASP A 83 19.84 11.36 -1.83
CA ASP A 83 21.21 10.90 -1.55
C ASP A 83 21.82 11.50 -0.27
N GLN A 84 21.18 12.53 0.28
CA GLN A 84 21.59 13.17 1.52
C GLN A 84 20.73 12.65 2.68
N GLU A 85 21.35 12.36 3.82
CA GLU A 85 20.64 12.13 5.08
C GLU A 85 19.93 13.43 5.49
N VAL A 86 18.65 13.55 5.10
CA VAL A 86 17.79 14.63 5.58
C VAL A 86 17.30 14.23 6.96
N LEU A 87 17.92 14.81 7.99
CA LEU A 87 17.42 14.72 9.36
C LEU A 87 16.10 15.52 9.45
N VAL A 88 14.98 14.84 9.27
CA VAL A 88 13.68 15.38 9.68
C VAL A 88 13.74 15.49 11.20
N ALA A 89 13.51 16.68 11.75
CA ALA A 89 13.67 16.95 13.18
C ALA A 89 12.90 15.93 14.02
N SER A 90 13.61 15.01 14.66
CA SER A 90 13.02 13.89 15.39
C SER A 90 12.44 14.41 16.72
N LYS A 91 11.20 14.88 16.70
CA LYS A 91 10.40 15.04 17.92
C LYS A 91 9.37 13.93 17.96
N THR A 92 9.75 12.79 18.53
CA THR A 92 8.95 11.77 19.24
C THR A 92 7.61 11.24 18.67
N GLU A 93 7.04 11.81 17.63
CA GLU A 93 5.78 11.39 17.02
C GLU A 93 6.03 11.10 15.54
N ARG A 94 6.10 9.80 15.20
CA ARG A 94 6.26 9.27 13.84
C ARG A 94 5.13 9.69 12.86
N HIS A 95 4.17 10.50 13.33
CA HIS A 95 2.97 10.91 12.60
C HIS A 95 2.56 12.37 12.90
N GLY A 96 3.49 13.21 13.37
CA GLY A 96 3.22 14.63 13.58
C GLY A 96 3.00 15.37 12.26
N GLU A 97 2.19 16.43 12.28
CA GLU A 97 1.91 17.28 11.10
C GLU A 97 3.20 17.85 10.47
N GLU A 98 4.22 18.14 11.29
CA GLU A 98 5.55 18.57 10.82
C GLU A 98 6.28 17.47 10.06
N TRP A 99 6.30 16.24 10.59
CA TRP A 99 6.93 15.09 9.93
C TRP A 99 6.23 14.77 8.61
N HIS A 100 4.90 14.72 8.61
CA HIS A 100 4.10 14.42 7.42
C HIS A 100 4.38 15.45 6.30
N ARG A 101 4.35 16.75 6.63
CA ARG A 101 4.70 17.82 5.67
C ARG A 101 6.13 17.71 5.15
N ALA A 102 7.10 17.45 6.04
CA ALA A 102 8.50 17.30 5.63
C ALA A 102 8.70 16.10 4.69
N MET A 103 8.05 14.96 4.97
CA MET A 103 8.08 13.79 4.10
C MET A 103 7.44 14.06 2.73
N MET A 104 6.27 14.71 2.70
CA MET A 104 5.64 15.13 1.44
C MET A 104 6.57 16.01 0.62
N ASP A 105 7.24 17.00 1.24
CA ASP A 105 8.16 17.90 0.55
C ASP A 105 9.38 17.17 -0.03
N ILE A 106 9.94 16.20 0.70
CA ILE A 106 11.07 15.37 0.24
C ILE A 106 10.66 14.54 -0.97
N ILE A 107 9.53 13.82 -0.87
CA ILE A 107 9.01 12.97 -1.95
C ILE A 107 8.67 13.81 -3.18
N LYS A 108 8.03 14.96 -2.98
CA LYS A 108 7.68 15.89 -4.06
C LYS A 108 8.92 16.37 -4.79
N LYS A 109 9.96 16.79 -4.08
CA LYS A 109 11.24 17.21 -4.68
C LYS A 109 11.90 16.09 -5.46
N HIS A 110 11.87 14.85 -4.96
CA HIS A 110 12.41 13.68 -5.65
C HIS A 110 11.79 13.54 -7.05
N PHE A 111 10.47 13.43 -7.13
CA PHE A 111 9.79 13.24 -8.42
C PHE A 111 9.87 14.48 -9.33
N GLN A 112 9.82 15.70 -8.78
CA GLN A 112 9.96 16.92 -9.57
C GLN A 112 11.34 17.04 -10.24
N ARG A 113 12.41 16.57 -9.58
CA ARG A 113 13.77 16.56 -10.17
C ARG A 113 13.86 15.64 -11.39
N ASP A 114 13.06 14.58 -11.41
CA ASP A 114 12.98 13.63 -12.53
C ASP A 114 11.95 14.02 -13.60
N GLY A 115 11.42 15.25 -13.51
CA GLY A 115 10.51 15.83 -14.49
C GLY A 115 9.08 15.29 -14.42
N PHE A 116 8.66 14.78 -13.26
CA PHE A 116 7.25 14.46 -13.03
C PHE A 116 6.48 15.69 -12.55
N GLU A 117 5.21 15.77 -12.93
CA GLU A 117 4.25 16.69 -12.32
C GLU A 117 3.79 16.09 -10.98
N VAL A 118 3.83 16.89 -9.91
CA VAL A 118 3.41 16.47 -8.57
C VAL A 118 2.32 17.40 -8.04
N ILE A 119 1.14 16.84 -7.83
CA ILE A 119 -0.05 17.55 -7.34
C ILE A 119 -0.30 17.16 -5.88
N ASN A 120 -0.55 18.14 -5.01
CA ASN A 120 -0.97 17.87 -3.64
C ASN A 120 -2.46 17.53 -3.61
N GLU A 121 -2.84 16.56 -2.79
CA GLU A 121 -4.23 16.18 -2.58
C GLU A 121 -5.04 15.82 -3.85
N PRO A 122 -4.52 15.02 -4.80
CA PRO A 122 -5.32 14.62 -5.96
C PRO A 122 -6.52 13.78 -5.54
N TYR A 123 -7.58 13.81 -6.35
CA TYR A 123 -8.73 12.92 -6.13
C TYR A 123 -8.37 11.48 -6.46
N LEU A 124 -8.85 10.57 -5.61
CA LEU A 124 -8.94 9.14 -5.88
C LEU A 124 -10.40 8.79 -6.19
N ASN A 125 -10.66 7.54 -6.61
CA ASN A 125 -12.04 7.05 -6.68
C ASN A 125 -12.71 7.06 -5.31
N PHE A 126 -11.92 6.88 -4.25
CA PHE A 126 -12.37 7.03 -2.87
C PHE A 126 -11.40 7.89 -2.07
N GLY A 127 -11.83 9.12 -1.76
CA GLY A 127 -11.05 10.10 -0.99
C GLY A 127 -10.02 10.85 -1.84
N ARG A 128 -8.93 11.27 -1.21
CA ARG A 128 -7.82 12.02 -1.83
C ARG A 128 -6.49 11.40 -1.40
N ALA A 129 -5.50 11.39 -2.29
CA ALA A 129 -4.13 11.01 -1.90
C ALA A 129 -3.40 12.16 -1.23
N ASP A 130 -2.24 11.98 -0.60
CA ASP A 130 -1.44 13.13 -0.17
C ASP A 130 -0.74 13.78 -1.37
N LEU A 131 -0.18 12.94 -2.25
CA LEU A 131 0.44 13.37 -3.51
C LEU A 131 -0.04 12.52 -4.69
N GLY A 132 -0.16 13.16 -5.84
CA GLY A 132 -0.30 12.51 -7.15
C GLY A 132 0.89 12.84 -8.01
N VAL A 133 1.47 11.83 -8.64
CA VAL A 133 2.69 11.92 -9.45
C VAL A 133 2.36 11.45 -10.86
N TYR A 134 2.60 12.33 -11.84
CA TYR A 134 2.15 12.16 -13.22
C TYR A 134 3.29 12.44 -14.20
N LYS A 135 3.36 11.64 -15.27
CA LYS A 135 4.24 11.88 -16.42
C LYS A 135 3.68 11.17 -17.65
N PRO A 136 3.77 11.77 -18.85
CA PRO A 136 3.30 11.11 -20.08
C PRO A 136 3.96 9.73 -20.27
N ASN A 137 3.15 8.72 -20.59
CA ASN A 137 3.56 7.32 -20.77
C ASN A 137 4.06 6.61 -19.50
N TYR A 138 3.78 7.16 -18.32
CA TYR A 138 3.97 6.47 -17.04
C TYR A 138 2.61 6.21 -16.40
N GLN A 139 2.50 5.13 -15.64
CA GLN A 139 1.34 4.90 -14.78
C GLN A 139 1.22 5.99 -13.73
N ASN A 140 -0.01 6.37 -13.41
CA ASN A 140 -0.27 7.35 -12.35
C ASN A 140 0.11 6.75 -10.99
N LEU A 141 0.88 7.51 -10.22
CA LEU A 141 1.30 7.15 -8.88
C LEU A 141 0.58 8.03 -7.84
N TYR A 142 0.01 7.39 -6.84
CA TYR A 142 -0.65 8.03 -5.71
C TYR A 142 0.08 7.69 -4.42
N VAL A 143 0.52 8.71 -3.68
CA VAL A 143 1.34 8.55 -2.47
C VAL A 143 0.52 8.90 -1.24
N GLU A 144 0.60 8.04 -0.23
CA GLU A 144 0.07 8.25 1.13
C GLU A 144 1.23 8.24 2.12
N VAL A 145 1.30 9.23 3.01
CA VAL A 145 2.38 9.42 3.98
C VAL A 145 1.83 9.29 5.41
N GLY A 146 2.45 8.41 6.21
CA GLY A 146 2.03 8.14 7.58
C GLY A 146 1.00 7.02 7.65
N THR A 147 -0.08 7.19 8.41
CA THR A 147 -1.14 6.18 8.57
C THR A 147 -2.21 6.31 7.49
N THR A 148 -2.68 5.20 6.92
CA THR A 148 -3.79 5.19 5.94
C THR A 148 -4.98 4.36 6.43
N SER A 149 -6.16 4.68 5.90
CA SER A 149 -7.38 3.90 6.08
C SER A 149 -7.30 2.61 5.27
N LEU A 150 -7.56 1.47 5.93
CA LEU A 150 -7.64 0.17 5.25
C LEU A 150 -8.80 0.15 4.26
N PHE A 151 -9.93 0.77 4.61
CA PHE A 151 -11.08 0.86 3.72
C PHE A 151 -10.75 1.62 2.44
N LYS A 152 -10.11 2.80 2.56
CA LYS A 152 -9.67 3.59 1.42
C LYS A 152 -8.69 2.83 0.54
N LEU A 153 -7.69 2.16 1.14
CA LEU A 153 -6.73 1.34 0.40
C LEU A 153 -7.45 0.24 -0.39
N TRP A 154 -8.28 -0.57 0.28
CA TRP A 154 -9.03 -1.64 -0.36
C TRP A 154 -9.90 -1.14 -1.52
N ARG A 155 -10.67 -0.07 -1.30
CA ARG A 155 -11.57 0.50 -2.32
C ARG A 155 -10.81 1.02 -3.53
N ASN A 156 -9.70 1.74 -3.34
CA ASN A 156 -8.93 2.27 -4.45
C ASN A 156 -8.19 1.17 -5.22
N LEU A 157 -7.60 0.19 -4.54
CA LEU A 157 -6.99 -0.98 -5.21
C LEU A 157 -8.01 -1.74 -6.08
N SER A 158 -9.25 -1.85 -5.62
CA SER A 158 -10.31 -2.56 -6.36
C SER A 158 -10.93 -1.77 -7.51
N SER A 159 -10.83 -0.44 -7.51
CA SER A 159 -11.60 0.43 -8.43
C SER A 159 -10.74 1.24 -9.38
N MET A 160 -9.42 1.32 -9.17
CA MET A 160 -8.48 2.08 -10.00
C MET A 160 -7.49 1.14 -10.67
N PRO A 161 -7.85 0.46 -11.78
CA PRO A 161 -6.94 -0.40 -12.52
C PRO A 161 -5.86 0.42 -13.24
N GLY A 162 -4.66 -0.14 -13.38
CA GLY A 162 -3.53 0.52 -14.06
C GLY A 162 -2.89 1.67 -13.27
N ALA A 163 -2.98 1.64 -11.94
CA ALA A 163 -2.47 2.66 -11.04
C ALA A 163 -1.44 2.08 -10.06
N ILE A 164 -0.56 2.96 -9.57
CA ILE A 164 0.40 2.66 -8.52
C ILE A 164 -0.02 3.39 -7.25
N PHE A 165 -0.03 2.69 -6.13
CA PHE A 165 -0.22 3.25 -4.80
C PHE A 165 1.04 3.03 -3.99
N LEU A 166 1.56 4.09 -3.38
CA LEU A 166 2.78 4.04 -2.58
C LEU A 166 2.48 4.55 -1.19
N PHE A 167 2.51 3.63 -0.24
CA PHE A 167 2.29 3.93 1.17
C PHE A 167 3.65 4.12 1.85
N VAL A 168 3.88 5.28 2.45
CA VAL A 168 5.14 5.68 3.10
C VAL A 168 4.88 5.82 4.60
N PRO A 169 4.89 4.71 5.37
CA PRO A 169 4.58 4.75 6.78
C PRO A 169 5.69 5.43 7.61
N THR A 170 6.93 5.39 7.13
CA THR A 170 8.11 5.93 7.82
C THR A 170 9.15 6.45 6.82
N GLU A 171 10.14 7.17 7.31
CA GLU A 171 11.33 7.58 6.54
C GLU A 171 12.24 6.40 6.12
N PHE A 172 12.00 5.19 6.62
CA PHE A 172 12.83 3.99 6.37
C PHE A 172 12.27 3.04 5.32
N GLY A 173 11.13 3.37 4.70
CA GLY A 173 10.55 2.46 3.74
C GLY A 173 9.22 2.89 3.17
N ALA A 174 8.79 2.13 2.17
CA ALA A 174 7.51 2.29 1.52
C ALA A 174 6.94 0.92 1.11
N ILE A 175 5.63 0.87 0.88
CA ILE A 175 4.93 -0.29 0.37
C ILE A 175 4.26 0.13 -0.93
N GLU A 176 4.68 -0.49 -2.02
CA GLU A 176 4.13 -0.23 -3.34
C GLU A 176 3.08 -1.29 -3.65
N PHE A 177 1.92 -0.84 -4.11
CA PHE A 177 0.90 -1.67 -4.74
C PHE A 177 0.72 -1.23 -6.19
N VAL A 178 0.67 -2.17 -7.11
CA VAL A 178 0.42 -1.94 -8.54
C VAL A 178 -0.83 -2.70 -8.93
N THR A 179 -1.84 -1.98 -9.42
CA THR A 179 -3.06 -2.59 -9.98
C THR A 179 -2.85 -2.80 -11.48
N LYS A 180 -3.15 -4.00 -11.98
CA LYS A 180 -3.05 -4.27 -13.42
C LYS A 180 -4.24 -3.64 -14.14
N ASP A 181 -4.01 -3.30 -15.40
CA ASP A 181 -5.11 -2.91 -16.28
C ASP A 181 -6.04 -4.10 -16.58
N GLN A 182 -7.18 -3.82 -17.21
CA GLN A 182 -8.17 -4.84 -17.62
C GLN A 182 -7.62 -5.89 -18.61
N TYR A 183 -6.38 -5.73 -19.10
CA TYR A 183 -5.68 -6.64 -20.00
C TYR A 183 -4.52 -7.38 -19.32
N GLY A 184 -4.33 -7.20 -18.01
CA GLY A 184 -3.30 -7.87 -17.23
C GLY A 184 -1.87 -7.44 -17.56
N LYS A 185 -1.68 -6.31 -18.26
CA LYS A 185 -0.35 -5.82 -18.63
C LYS A 185 0.12 -4.71 -17.69
N PRO A 186 1.41 -4.70 -17.28
CA PRO A 186 2.05 -3.47 -16.87
C PRO A 186 2.10 -2.54 -18.08
N ILE A 187 1.66 -1.29 -17.91
CA ILE A 187 1.74 -0.23 -18.93
C ILE A 187 3.15 0.33 -18.91
#